data_AF-A0A8S0FGZ2-F1
#
_entry.id   AF-A0A8S0FGZ2-F1
#
_cell.length_a   1.000
_cell.length_b   1.000
_cell.length_c   1.000
_cell.angle_alpha   90.00
_cell.angle_beta   90.00
_cell.angle_gamma   90.00
#
_symmetry.space_group_name_H-M   'P 1'
#
loop_
_entity.id
_entity.type
_entity.pdbx_description
1 polymer ?
#
loop_
_entity_poly.entity_id
_entity_poly.type
_entity_poly.pdbx_seq_one_letter_code
_entity_poly.pdbx_strand_id
1 'polypeptide(L)' 'MTTGQLNMTEKKYIVALDQGTTSSRAVVMDHDANIISVSQREFEQIYPKPGWVEHDPMEIWATHYFFPSR' A
#
# COMPACT_ATOMS: atom_id res chain seq x y z
N MET A 1 -31.86 -21.47 -26.19
CA MET A 1 -30.55 -21.02 -26.72
C MET A 1 -30.47 -19.52 -26.59
N THR A 2 -29.81 -19.03 -25.53
CA THR A 2 -29.01 -17.78 -25.45
C THR A 2 -28.51 -17.66 -24.02
N THR A 3 -27.43 -18.38 -23.70
CA THR A 3 -26.65 -18.08 -22.51
C THR A 3 -25.89 -16.79 -22.82
N GLY A 4 -26.33 -15.68 -22.24
CA GLY A 4 -25.64 -14.40 -22.33
C GLY A 4 -24.19 -14.59 -21.93
N GLN A 5 -23.30 -14.41 -22.89
CA GLN A 5 -21.87 -14.52 -22.70
C GLN A 5 -21.41 -13.30 -21.92
N LEU A 6 -21.45 -13.41 -20.59
CA LEU A 6 -20.86 -12.44 -19.69
C LEU A 6 -19.34 -12.51 -19.90
N ASN A 7 -18.80 -11.64 -20.76
CA ASN A 7 -17.38 -11.33 -20.78
C ASN A 7 -17.03 -10.56 -19.50
N MET A 8 -16.97 -11.28 -18.38
CA MET A 8 -16.32 -10.81 -17.17
C MET A 8 -14.83 -11.07 -17.32
N THR A 9 -14.16 -10.26 -18.14
CA THR A 9 -12.72 -10.09 -17.94
C THR A 9 -12.58 -9.41 -16.59
N GLU A 10 -12.40 -10.20 -15.52
CA GLU A 10 -12.10 -9.66 -14.20
C GLU A 10 -10.94 -8.68 -14.35
N LYS A 11 -11.18 -7.40 -14.05
CA LYS A 11 -10.14 -6.40 -14.07
C LYS A 11 -9.15 -6.77 -12.98
N LYS A 12 -8.01 -7.32 -13.39
CA LYS A 12 -6.88 -7.61 -12.53
C LYS A 12 -6.11 -6.32 -12.29
N TYR A 13 -5.73 -6.11 -11.05
CA TYR A 13 -4.92 -4.98 -10.61
C TYR A 13 -3.66 -5.47 -9.94
N ILE A 14 -2.62 -4.65 -9.96
CA ILE A 14 -1.38 -4.87 -9.24
C ILE A 14 -1.34 -3.89 -8.08
N VAL A 15 -0.96 -4.37 -6.90
CA VAL A 15 -0.67 -3.53 -5.74
C VAL A 15 0.85 -3.49 -5.53
N ALA A 16 1.44 -2.31 -5.64
CA ALA A 16 2.82 -2.06 -5.27
C ALA A 16 2.87 -1.52 -3.83
N LEU A 17 3.64 -2.18 -2.98
CA LEU A 17 3.93 -1.74 -1.61
C LEU A 17 5.36 -1.21 -1.57
N ASP A 18 5.51 0.04 -1.18
CA ASP A 18 6.78 0.74 -1.06
C ASP A 18 7.00 1.11 0.41
N GLN A 19 7.87 0.38 1.09
CA GLN A 19 8.24 0.62 2.48
C GLN A 19 9.45 1.56 2.48
N GLY A 20 9.18 2.86 2.56
CA GLY A 20 10.21 3.89 2.64
C GLY A 20 10.75 4.06 4.06
N THR A 21 11.76 4.90 4.23
CA THR A 21 12.39 5.19 5.53
C THR A 21 11.56 6.10 6.43
N THR A 22 10.61 6.85 5.86
CA THR A 22 9.81 7.85 6.58
C THR A 22 8.31 7.59 6.43
N SER A 23 7.94 6.76 5.46
CA SER A 23 6.54 6.43 5.18
C SER A 23 6.44 5.14 4.39
N SER A 24 5.31 4.45 4.55
CA SER A 24 4.91 3.36 3.67
C SER A 24 3.86 3.84 2.67
N ARG A 25 3.93 3.37 1.44
CA ARG A 25 2.99 3.70 0.36
C ARG A 25 2.45 2.43 -0.29
N ALA A 26 1.16 2.44 -0.61
CA ALA A 26 0.50 1.43 -1.41
C ALA A 26 -0.07 2.09 -2.67
N VAL A 27 0.24 1.53 -3.85
CA VAL A 27 -0.24 2.00 -5.15
C VAL A 27 -0.99 0.87 -5.84
N VAL A 28 -2.22 1.12 -6.25
CA VAL A 28 -3.01 0.21 -7.09
C VAL A 28 -2.88 0.68 -8.53
N MET A 29 -2.50 -0.23 -9.43
CA MET A 29 -2.35 0.06 -10.85
C MET A 29 -3.00 -1.02 -11.72
N ASP A 30 -3.42 -0.63 -12.93
CA ASP A 30 -3.89 -1.57 -13.95
C ASP A 30 -2.71 -2.14 -14.78
N HIS A 31 -3.04 -2.99 -15.76
CA HIS A 31 -2.04 -3.65 -16.60
C HIS A 31 -1.36 -2.72 -17.61
N ASP A 32 -1.92 -1.54 -17.86
CA ASP A 32 -1.33 -0.50 -18.70
C ASP A 32 -0.48 0.48 -17.85
N ALA A 33 -0.24 0.14 -16.58
CA ALA A 33 0.47 0.94 -15.59
C ALA A 33 -0.21 2.28 -15.25
N ASN A 34 -1.51 2.41 -15.47
CA ASN A 34 -2.26 3.57 -14.98
C ASN A 34 -2.44 3.45 -13.46
N ILE A 35 -2.21 4.54 -12.74
CA ILE A 35 -2.44 4.61 -11.29
C ILE A 35 -3.94 4.74 -11.03
N ILE A 36 -4.51 3.74 -10.37
CA ILE A 36 -5.94 3.68 -10.00
C ILE A 36 -6.17 4.30 -8.62
N SER A 37 -5.26 4.07 -7.67
CA SER A 37 -5.35 4.62 -6.31
C SER A 37 -3.98 4.63 -5.63
N VAL A 38 -3.81 5.54 -4.68
CA VAL A 38 -2.60 5.65 -3.85
C VAL A 38 -3.02 5.88 -2.40
N SER A 39 -2.37 5.19 -1.48
CA SER A 39 -2.42 5.44 -0.04
C SER A 39 -1.01 5.57 0.50
N GLN A 40 -0.79 6.47 1.45
CA GLN A 40 0.51 6.68 2.09
C GLN A 40 0.31 6.95 3.57
N ARG A 41 1.19 6.39 4.39
CA ARG A 41 1.19 6.59 5.84
C ARG A 41 2.60 6.75 6.35
N GLU A 42 2.85 7.87 7.03
CA GLU A 42 4.10 8.14 7.74
C GLU A 42 4.15 7.35 9.05
N PHE A 43 5.36 7.06 9.51
CA PHE A 43 5.64 6.41 10.80
C PHE A 43 6.84 7.10 11.47
N GLU A 44 6.93 6.95 12.79
CA GLU A 44 7.92 7.67 13.60
C GLU A 44 9.35 7.18 13.32
N GLN A 45 10.29 8.12 13.30
CA GLN A 45 11.72 7.83 13.30
C GLN A 45 12.26 8.02 14.72
N ILE A 46 12.86 6.97 15.28
CA ILE A 46 13.33 6.97 16.66
C ILE A 46 14.82 7.33 16.66
N TYR A 47 15.19 8.37 17.41
CA TYR A 47 16.56 8.89 17.50
C TYR A 47 17.12 8.74 18.92
N PRO A 48 17.52 7.54 19.36
CA PRO A 48 17.95 7.32 20.75
C PRO A 48 19.32 7.94 21.06
N LYS A 49 20.17 8.12 20.04
CA LYS A 49 21.52 8.69 20.15
C LYS A 49 21.88 9.51 18.91
N PRO A 50 22.80 10.47 19.00
CA PRO A 50 23.30 11.19 17.83
C PRO A 50 23.83 10.23 16.76
N GLY A 51 23.33 10.36 15.54
CA GLY A 51 23.70 9.52 14.38
C GLY A 51 22.98 8.18 14.28
N TRP A 52 22.07 7.85 15.21
CA TRP A 52 21.27 6.62 15.17
C TRP A 52 19.87 6.92 14.65
N VAL A 53 19.36 6.03 13.80
CA VAL A 53 17.97 6.02 13.33
C VAL A 53 17.45 4.61 13.51
N GLU A 54 16.42 4.46 14.33
CA GLU A 54 15.74 3.18 14.59
C GLU A 54 14.27 3.29 14.20
N HIS A 55 13.67 2.15 13.82
CA HIS A 55 12.24 2.04 13.55
C HIS A 55 11.65 0.91 14.39
N ASP A 56 10.42 1.07 14.87
CA ASP A 56 9.66 -0.02 15.47
C ASP A 56 9.09 -0.93 14.35
N PRO A 57 9.46 -2.22 14.29
CA PRO A 57 8.92 -3.16 13.31
C PRO A 57 7.39 -3.28 13.35
N MET A 58 6.78 -3.11 14.52
CA MET A 58 5.33 -3.17 14.68
C MET A 58 4.64 -1.95 14.08
N GLU A 59 5.27 -0.78 14.14
CA GLU A 59 4.75 0.43 13.50
C GLU A 59 4.84 0.33 11.98
N ILE A 60 5.96 -0.18 11.46
CA ILE A 60 6.12 -0.50 10.02
C ILE A 60 5.01 -1.46 9.58
N TRP A 61 4.74 -2.53 10.34
CA TRP A 61 3.69 -3.47 10.01
C TRP A 61 2.29 -2.84 10.06
N ALA A 62 2.02 -2.03 11.08
CA ALA A 62 0.75 -1.32 11.25
C ALA A 62 0.42 -0.37 10.08
N THR A 63 1.42 0.15 9.38
CA THR A 63 1.20 1.00 8.18
C THR A 63 0.53 0.27 7.02
N HIS A 64 0.61 -1.06 6.98
CA HIS A 64 -0.03 -1.89 5.94
C HIS A 64 -1.50 -2.19 6.25
N TYR A 65 -1.93 -2.02 7.50
CA TYR A 65 -3.33 -2.14 7.87
C TYR A 65 -4.03 -0.79 7.71
N PHE A 66 -5.00 -0.77 6.80
CA PHE A 66 -6.02 0.26 6.83
C PHE A 66 -6.97 -0.07 8.00
N PHE A 67 -6.73 0.52 9.17
CA PHE A 67 -7.78 0.62 10.19
C PHE A 67 -8.66 1.80 9.78
N PRO A 68 -9.88 1.58 9.27
CA PRO A 68 -10.84 2.66 9.17
C PRO A 68 -11.06 3.17 10.59
N SER A 69 -10.56 4.36 10.89
CA SER A 69 -11.03 5.12 12.04
C SER A 69 -12.56 5.16 11.96
N ARG A 70 -13.21 4.73 13.04
CA ARG A 70 -14.66 4.86 13.24
C ARG A 70 -15.12 6.29 12.93
#